data_AF-A0A1F2XWF1-F1
#
_entry.id   AF-A0A1F2XWF1-F1
#
_cell.length_a   1.000
_cell.length_b   1.000
_cell.length_c   1.000
_cell.angle_alpha   90.00
_cell.angle_beta   90.00
_cell.angle_gamma   90.00
#
_symmetry.space_group_name_H-M   'P 1'
#
loop_
_entity.id
_entity.type
_entity.pdbx_description
1 polymer ?
#
loop_
_entity_poly.entity_id
_entity_poly.type
_entity_poly.pdbx_seq_one_letter_code
_entity_poly.pdbx_strand_id
1 'polypeptide(L)'
;MRILERLEQLYAIGAGPGANRPHPSSAEDEAHELAAGWMEEAGLAVEVDPDRNLLGRAAERSDVWVGSHLDTVPQGGRFDGALGVVAGIEAVESVGRGSVVAFRGEEVGWLGSRALVARGGGLPSAFLELHIEQGPLLEQAGSPLGVVTSIVGYARGELVFDGRADHAGTTPMDAREDALVKSAEGILRVRDAARSIEGAVATVGKLAIEPSAENVIPGRVRLLVDARAPDTDRLDALVAAIGLEPSYRTGPIPMADELRLVLRQEIERRGLAAVELPSGAGHDAGILAAAGVPSAMLFVRSLNGGVSHCPEEHSSAEDIERAVEVLTAALRHISNRA
;
A
#
# COMPACT_ATOMS: atom_id res chain seq x y z
N MET A 1 14.34 6.29 20.42
CA MET A 1 12.93 6.75 20.27
C MET A 1 12.10 5.48 20.28
N ARG A 2 11.14 5.34 21.21
CA ARG A 2 10.39 4.09 21.43
C ARG A 2 9.84 3.47 20.14
N ILE A 3 9.39 4.31 19.21
CA ILE A 3 8.93 3.92 17.87
C ILE A 3 10.00 3.19 17.05
N LEU A 4 11.21 3.75 16.94
CA LEU A 4 12.27 3.13 16.16
C LEU A 4 12.70 1.80 16.77
N GLU A 5 12.77 1.73 18.10
CA GLU A 5 13.10 0.50 18.81
C GLU A 5 12.06 -0.60 18.54
N ARG A 6 10.76 -0.25 18.57
CA ARG A 6 9.65 -1.16 18.22
C ARG A 6 9.70 -1.59 16.74
N LEU A 7 10.02 -0.68 15.83
CA LEU A 7 10.19 -1.01 14.40
C LEU A 7 11.38 -1.95 14.16
N GLU A 8 12.50 -1.76 14.86
CA GLU A 8 13.63 -2.71 14.80
C GLU A 8 13.25 -4.08 15.35
N GLN A 9 12.46 -4.14 16.44
CA GLN A 9 11.97 -5.41 16.98
C GLN A 9 11.06 -6.14 15.97
N LEU A 10 10.14 -5.43 15.29
CA LEU A 10 9.33 -6.01 14.21
C LEU A 10 10.21 -6.46 13.03
N TYR A 11 11.17 -5.63 12.61
CA TYR A 11 12.06 -5.94 11.49
C TYR A 11 12.94 -7.17 11.74
N ALA A 12 13.26 -7.46 13.00
CA ALA A 12 14.00 -8.67 13.40
C ALA A 12 13.17 -9.96 13.36
N ILE A 13 11.85 -9.88 13.20
CA ILE A 13 10.96 -11.04 13.09
C ILE A 13 11.02 -11.62 11.67
N GLY A 14 11.21 -12.94 11.60
CA GLY A 14 11.42 -13.67 10.35
C GLY A 14 12.91 -13.91 10.07
N ALA A 15 13.20 -14.85 9.18
CA ALA A 15 14.58 -15.19 8.80
C ALA A 15 14.92 -14.62 7.42
N GLY A 16 16.19 -14.25 7.22
CA GLY A 16 16.71 -13.78 5.93
C GLY A 16 16.92 -12.26 5.86
N PRO A 17 17.29 -11.74 4.69
CA PRO A 17 17.45 -10.30 4.47
C PRO A 17 16.08 -9.61 4.42
N GLY A 18 15.98 -8.38 4.93
CA GLY A 18 14.72 -7.64 4.96
C GLY A 18 13.73 -8.16 6.01
N ALA A 19 12.56 -7.53 6.06
CA ALA A 19 11.41 -8.06 6.78
C ALA A 19 10.82 -9.26 6.04
N ASN A 20 10.49 -10.33 6.77
CA ASN A 20 9.95 -11.56 6.19
C ASN A 20 8.77 -12.06 7.01
N ARG A 21 7.66 -11.33 6.94
CA ARG A 21 6.40 -11.65 7.64
C ARG A 21 5.22 -11.81 6.68
N PRO A 22 5.30 -12.68 5.64
CA PRO A 22 4.21 -12.82 4.67
C PRO A 22 2.94 -13.41 5.30
N HIS A 23 1.78 -13.00 4.81
CA HIS A 23 0.52 -13.60 5.22
C HIS A 23 0.19 -14.88 4.42
N PRO A 24 -0.32 -15.96 5.06
CA PRO A 24 -0.30 -16.21 6.50
C PRO A 24 1.05 -16.80 6.93
N SER A 25 1.62 -16.35 8.05
CA SER A 25 2.82 -16.98 8.64
C SER A 25 2.87 -16.86 10.16
N SER A 26 3.67 -17.72 10.79
CA SER A 26 3.98 -17.60 12.22
C SER A 26 4.73 -16.31 12.56
N ALA A 27 5.49 -15.76 11.60
CA ALA A 27 6.19 -14.49 11.76
C ALA A 27 5.23 -13.29 11.80
N GLU A 28 4.15 -13.33 11.00
CA GLU A 28 3.07 -12.35 11.10
C GLU A 28 2.31 -12.49 12.44
N ASP A 29 2.05 -13.72 12.88
CA ASP A 29 1.42 -13.97 14.19
C ASP A 29 2.27 -13.43 15.35
N GLU A 30 3.58 -13.68 15.34
CA GLU A 30 4.54 -13.14 16.32
C GLU A 30 4.54 -11.60 16.34
N ALA A 31 4.48 -10.95 15.17
CA ALA A 31 4.39 -9.49 15.09
C ALA A 31 3.10 -8.94 15.71
N HIS A 32 1.96 -9.63 15.52
CA HIS A 32 0.70 -9.25 16.16
C HIS A 32 0.72 -9.48 17.67
N GLU A 33 1.32 -10.58 18.15
CA GLU A 33 1.49 -10.84 19.59
C GLU A 33 2.37 -9.76 20.24
N LEU A 34 3.45 -9.36 19.57
CA LEU A 34 4.33 -8.30 20.03
C LEU A 34 3.61 -6.94 20.08
N ALA A 35 2.86 -6.59 19.03
CA ALA A 35 2.05 -5.38 18.99
C ALA A 35 0.95 -5.38 20.07
N ALA A 36 0.32 -6.53 20.33
CA ALA A 36 -0.66 -6.70 21.40
C ALA A 36 -0.04 -6.36 22.78
N GLY A 37 1.15 -6.88 23.06
CA GLY A 37 1.89 -6.55 24.29
C GLY A 37 2.15 -5.04 24.43
N TRP A 38 2.53 -4.36 23.34
CA TRP A 38 2.72 -2.91 23.36
C TRP A 38 1.43 -2.12 23.56
N MET A 39 0.30 -2.61 23.02
CA MET A 39 -1.02 -2.03 23.28
C MET A 39 -1.42 -2.19 24.75
N GLU A 40 -1.15 -3.36 25.35
CA GLU A 40 -1.38 -3.59 26.79
C GLU A 40 -0.49 -2.70 27.67
N GLU A 41 0.80 -2.56 27.33
CA GLU A 41 1.74 -1.64 28.00
C GLU A 41 1.25 -0.18 27.95
N ALA A 42 0.62 0.21 26.84
CA ALA A 42 -0.01 1.52 26.66
C ALA A 42 -1.36 1.68 27.40
N GLY A 43 -1.81 0.63 28.12
CA GLY A 43 -3.07 0.63 28.87
C GLY A 43 -4.32 0.48 27.99
N LEU A 44 -4.16 -0.02 26.76
CA LEU A 44 -5.27 -0.26 25.84
C LEU A 44 -5.92 -1.61 26.12
N ALA A 45 -7.24 -1.69 26.00
CA ALA A 45 -7.96 -2.96 26.02
C ALA A 45 -7.77 -3.67 24.68
N VAL A 46 -7.05 -4.78 24.69
CA VAL A 46 -6.72 -5.56 23.50
C VAL A 46 -7.81 -6.58 23.18
N GLU A 47 -8.17 -6.65 21.90
CA GLU A 47 -9.14 -7.60 21.34
C GLU A 47 -8.62 -8.10 19.97
N VAL A 48 -8.88 -9.36 19.66
CA VAL A 48 -8.71 -9.89 18.31
C VAL A 48 -10.09 -10.16 17.75
N ASP A 49 -10.42 -9.52 16.62
CA ASP A 49 -11.73 -9.65 16.01
C ASP A 49 -11.91 -11.02 15.30
N PRO A 50 -13.13 -11.38 14.86
CA PRO A 50 -13.36 -12.63 14.15
C PRO A 50 -12.57 -12.81 12.84
N ASP A 51 -12.06 -11.73 12.24
CA ASP A 51 -11.24 -11.75 11.03
C ASP A 51 -9.73 -11.75 11.36
N ARG A 52 -9.40 -11.90 12.65
CA ARG A 52 -8.04 -11.92 13.23
C ARG A 52 -7.31 -10.59 13.17
N ASN A 53 -8.02 -9.48 12.93
CA ASN A 53 -7.46 -8.14 13.12
C ASN A 53 -7.23 -7.88 14.60
N LEU A 54 -6.11 -7.26 14.93
CA LEU A 54 -5.78 -6.87 16.30
C LEU A 54 -6.28 -5.46 16.57
N LEU A 55 -6.97 -5.26 17.68
CA LEU A 55 -7.54 -3.99 18.11
C LEU A 55 -7.04 -3.64 19.51
N GLY A 56 -6.64 -2.39 19.72
CA GLY A 56 -6.34 -1.84 21.04
C GLY A 56 -7.18 -0.60 21.31
N ARG A 57 -8.03 -0.61 22.35
CA ARG A 57 -8.96 0.49 22.62
C ARG A 57 -8.58 1.26 23.88
N ALA A 58 -8.52 2.59 23.79
CA ALA A 58 -8.34 3.42 24.97
C ALA A 58 -9.57 3.34 25.91
N ALA A 59 -9.35 3.60 27.20
CA ALA A 59 -10.42 3.59 28.21
C ALA A 59 -11.50 4.63 27.91
N GLU A 60 -11.08 5.84 27.48
CA GLU A 60 -12.00 6.84 26.96
C GLU A 60 -12.31 6.52 25.50
N ARG A 61 -13.50 5.95 25.29
CA ARG A 61 -13.93 5.48 23.97
C ARG A 61 -14.11 6.66 23.02
N SER A 62 -13.43 6.56 21.89
CA SER A 62 -13.72 7.31 20.67
C SER A 62 -13.75 6.31 19.52
N ASP A 63 -14.68 6.50 18.59
CA ASP A 63 -14.86 5.61 17.43
C ASP A 63 -13.87 5.94 16.30
N VAL A 64 -12.90 6.82 16.53
CA VAL A 64 -11.80 7.12 15.60
C VAL A 64 -10.73 6.05 15.73
N TRP A 65 -10.39 5.39 14.62
CA TRP A 65 -9.34 4.38 14.58
C TRP A 65 -8.09 4.92 13.88
N VAL A 66 -6.94 4.42 14.32
CA VAL A 66 -5.64 4.64 13.70
C VAL A 66 -4.99 3.29 13.47
N GLY A 67 -4.32 3.07 12.36
CA GLY A 67 -3.70 1.78 12.12
C GLY A 67 -3.14 1.60 10.73
N SER A 68 -2.67 0.39 10.48
CA SER A 68 -2.21 -0.12 9.18
C SER A 68 -2.03 -1.66 9.32
N HIS A 69 -1.02 -2.26 8.70
CA HIS A 69 -0.76 -3.69 8.71
C HIS A 69 0.59 -4.07 9.33
N LEU A 70 0.80 -5.37 9.60
CA LEU A 70 2.07 -5.91 10.14
C LEU A 70 2.68 -7.02 9.27
N ASP A 71 1.92 -7.57 8.32
CA ASP A 71 2.46 -8.46 7.30
C ASP A 71 3.33 -7.69 6.31
N THR A 72 4.24 -8.40 5.64
CA THR A 72 5.16 -7.82 4.65
C THR A 72 5.26 -8.72 3.42
N VAL A 73 5.63 -8.17 2.28
CA VAL A 73 6.27 -8.97 1.23
C VAL A 73 7.56 -9.65 1.72
N PRO A 74 8.01 -10.76 1.09
CA PRO A 74 9.32 -11.33 1.35
C PRO A 74 10.45 -10.33 1.04
N GLN A 75 11.45 -10.25 1.92
CA GLN A 75 12.54 -9.28 1.86
C GLN A 75 12.05 -7.82 1.83
N GLY A 76 10.93 -7.54 2.48
CA GLY A 76 10.35 -6.21 2.57
C GLY A 76 11.18 -5.24 3.41
N GLY A 77 10.71 -4.00 3.46
CA GLY A 77 11.29 -2.95 4.25
C GLY A 77 10.94 -3.01 5.73
N ARG A 78 11.37 -1.99 6.48
CA ARG A 78 11.19 -1.89 7.92
C ARG A 78 9.96 -1.10 8.32
N PHE A 79 9.44 -0.26 7.43
CA PHE A 79 8.48 0.79 7.75
C PHE A 79 7.10 0.53 7.12
N ASP A 80 7.06 -0.11 5.95
CA ASP A 80 5.83 -0.49 5.25
C ASP A 80 4.85 -1.23 6.18
N GLY A 81 3.63 -0.70 6.34
CA GLY A 81 2.62 -1.09 7.34
C GLY A 81 3.00 -0.84 8.81
N ALA A 82 4.14 -1.38 9.24
CA ALA A 82 4.59 -1.41 10.64
C ALA A 82 4.66 0.00 11.27
N LEU A 83 5.06 1.01 10.50
CA LEU A 83 5.10 2.40 10.95
C LEU A 83 3.71 2.88 11.38
N GLY A 84 2.67 2.58 10.61
CA GLY A 84 1.30 3.01 10.90
C GLY A 84 0.76 2.42 12.19
N VAL A 85 1.02 1.14 12.44
CA VAL A 85 0.60 0.45 13.67
C VAL A 85 1.36 0.98 14.87
N VAL A 86 2.70 1.04 14.81
CA VAL A 86 3.53 1.50 15.95
C VAL A 86 3.25 2.97 16.28
N ALA A 87 3.15 3.84 15.27
CA ALA A 87 2.78 5.24 15.48
C ALA A 87 1.36 5.39 16.02
N GLY A 88 0.42 4.54 15.60
CA GLY A 88 -0.94 4.49 16.11
C GLY A 88 -0.99 4.18 17.62
N ILE A 89 -0.21 3.21 18.08
CA ILE A 89 -0.09 2.88 19.52
C ILE A 89 0.35 4.12 20.31
N GLU A 90 1.40 4.80 19.87
CA GLU A 90 1.95 5.96 20.56
C GLU A 90 0.99 7.16 20.54
N ALA A 91 0.30 7.38 19.41
CA ALA A 91 -0.67 8.44 19.28
C ALA A 91 -1.87 8.22 20.20
N VAL A 92 -2.43 7.01 20.22
CA VAL A 92 -3.58 6.66 21.07
C VAL A 92 -3.18 6.70 22.56
N GLU A 93 -2.00 6.20 22.94
CA GLU A 93 -1.47 6.32 24.31
C GLU A 93 -1.33 7.78 24.74
N SER A 94 -0.77 8.63 23.88
CA SER A 94 -0.57 10.06 24.16
C SER A 94 -1.88 10.86 24.25
N VAL A 95 -2.87 10.50 23.43
CA VAL A 95 -4.18 11.18 23.43
C VAL A 95 -5.09 10.64 24.53
N GLY A 96 -4.95 9.37 24.91
CA GLY A 96 -5.83 8.69 25.84
C GLY A 96 -7.22 8.38 25.27
N ARG A 97 -7.42 8.58 23.96
CA ARG A 97 -8.69 8.36 23.23
C ARG A 97 -8.42 7.73 21.86
N GLY A 98 -9.39 6.97 21.38
CA GLY A 98 -9.34 6.31 20.07
C GLY A 98 -9.02 4.83 20.17
N SER A 99 -8.89 4.19 19.02
CA SER A 99 -8.49 2.79 18.91
C SER A 99 -7.34 2.62 17.93
N VAL A 100 -6.47 1.66 18.19
CA VAL A 100 -5.47 1.17 17.25
C VAL A 100 -6.00 -0.08 16.57
N VAL A 101 -5.72 -0.25 15.28
CA VAL A 101 -5.95 -1.50 14.55
C VAL A 101 -4.68 -1.94 13.82
N ALA A 102 -4.38 -3.24 13.86
CA ALA A 102 -3.45 -3.89 12.94
C ALA A 102 -4.24 -4.88 12.08
N PHE A 103 -4.36 -4.58 10.80
CA PHE A 103 -5.05 -5.43 9.83
C PHE A 103 -4.20 -6.61 9.40
N ARG A 104 -4.88 -7.70 9.05
CA ARG A 104 -4.25 -8.94 8.54
C ARG A 104 -4.16 -8.96 7.02
N GLY A 105 -3.02 -9.41 6.50
CA GLY A 105 -2.87 -9.78 5.09
C GLY A 105 -3.17 -8.64 4.12
N GLU A 106 -2.62 -7.46 4.39
CA GLU A 106 -2.71 -6.30 3.49
C GLU A 106 -2.05 -6.63 2.14
N GLU A 107 -0.84 -7.19 2.20
CA GLU A 107 0.04 -7.41 1.05
C GLU A 107 -0.47 -8.50 0.10
N VAL A 108 -1.41 -9.30 0.59
CA VAL A 108 -2.07 -10.38 -0.16
C VAL A 108 -3.53 -10.06 -0.52
N GLY A 109 -3.93 -8.79 -0.36
CA GLY A 109 -5.19 -8.26 -0.87
C GLY A 109 -6.16 -7.74 0.19
N TRP A 110 -5.63 -7.09 1.23
CA TRP A 110 -6.41 -6.41 2.28
C TRP A 110 -7.39 -7.33 2.99
N LEU A 111 -6.96 -8.56 3.32
CA LEU A 111 -7.87 -9.61 3.79
C LEU A 111 -8.63 -9.20 5.05
N GLY A 112 -7.93 -8.62 6.02
CA GLY A 112 -8.46 -8.19 7.31
C GLY A 112 -9.48 -7.06 7.19
N SER A 113 -9.14 -5.97 6.50
CA SER A 113 -10.05 -4.83 6.32
C SER A 113 -11.25 -5.18 5.42
N ARG A 114 -11.07 -5.98 4.37
CA ARG A 114 -12.17 -6.44 3.51
C ARG A 114 -13.13 -7.36 4.25
N ALA A 115 -12.62 -8.27 5.07
CA ALA A 115 -13.45 -9.13 5.90
C ALA A 115 -14.24 -8.31 6.93
N LEU A 116 -13.58 -7.32 7.57
CA LEU A 116 -14.22 -6.41 8.53
C LEU A 116 -15.40 -5.66 7.88
N VAL A 117 -15.16 -5.09 6.69
CA VAL A 117 -16.20 -4.40 5.92
C VAL A 117 -17.32 -5.35 5.50
N ALA A 118 -16.98 -6.54 5.02
CA ALA A 118 -17.96 -7.52 4.54
C ALA A 118 -18.86 -8.07 5.65
N ARG A 119 -18.31 -8.25 6.86
CA ARG A 119 -19.07 -8.69 8.05
C ARG A 119 -20.15 -7.69 8.42
N GLY A 120 -19.89 -6.40 8.24
CA GLY A 120 -20.77 -5.31 8.63
C GLY A 120 -20.83 -5.11 10.15
N GLY A 121 -20.99 -3.85 10.58
CA GLY A 121 -21.01 -3.47 11.99
C GLY A 121 -19.61 -3.40 12.63
N GLY A 122 -19.44 -2.47 13.58
CA GLY A 122 -18.16 -2.26 14.26
C GLY A 122 -17.11 -1.46 13.45
N LEU A 123 -17.52 -0.83 12.35
CA LEU A 123 -16.68 0.11 11.61
C LEU A 123 -16.46 1.40 12.42
N PRO A 124 -15.29 2.03 12.32
CA PRO A 124 -15.03 3.30 12.99
C PRO A 124 -15.82 4.46 12.38
N SER A 125 -15.96 5.55 13.14
CA SER A 125 -16.53 6.80 12.64
C SER A 125 -15.56 7.58 11.75
N ALA A 126 -14.25 7.34 11.92
CA ALA A 126 -13.19 7.86 11.06
C ALA A 126 -11.93 6.98 11.17
N PHE A 127 -11.13 6.93 10.11
CA PHE A 127 -9.88 6.19 10.08
C PHE A 127 -8.70 7.06 9.63
N LEU A 128 -7.58 6.98 10.37
CA LEU A 128 -6.32 7.61 10.00
C LEU A 128 -5.26 6.54 9.79
N GLU A 129 -4.56 6.60 8.66
CA GLU A 129 -3.44 5.70 8.38
C GLU A 129 -2.17 6.51 8.14
N LEU A 130 -1.16 6.28 8.98
CA LEU A 130 0.18 6.79 8.75
C LEU A 130 0.94 5.74 7.95
N HIS A 131 1.57 6.17 6.86
CA HIS A 131 2.31 5.27 6.00
C HIS A 131 3.57 5.95 5.44
N ILE A 132 4.55 5.18 4.98
CA ILE A 132 5.60 5.73 4.12
C ILE A 132 5.04 5.98 2.71
N GLU A 133 5.63 6.91 1.97
CA GLU A 133 5.15 7.27 0.62
C GLU A 133 5.27 6.12 -0.38
N GLN A 134 6.31 5.29 -0.26
CA GLN A 134 6.69 4.25 -1.24
C GLN A 134 6.98 4.83 -2.63
N GLY A 135 7.34 6.11 -2.67
CA GLY A 135 7.62 6.88 -3.87
C GLY A 135 8.57 8.04 -3.57
N PRO A 136 9.09 8.71 -4.62
CA PRO A 136 10.12 9.73 -4.46
C PRO A 136 9.56 11.17 -4.40
N LEU A 137 8.25 11.39 -4.46
CA LEU A 137 7.68 12.72 -4.67
C LEU A 137 7.92 13.64 -3.47
N LEU A 138 7.84 13.15 -2.23
CA LEU A 138 8.17 13.96 -1.04
C LEU A 138 9.67 14.21 -0.94
N GLU A 139 10.51 13.24 -1.31
CA GLU A 139 11.96 13.44 -1.39
C GLU A 139 12.33 14.50 -2.43
N GLN A 140 11.74 14.43 -3.62
CA GLN A 140 11.92 15.42 -4.70
C GLN A 140 11.39 16.80 -4.32
N ALA A 141 10.28 16.86 -3.60
CA ALA A 141 9.71 18.11 -3.09
C ALA A 141 10.47 18.68 -1.88
N GLY A 142 11.41 17.93 -1.31
CA GLY A 142 12.09 18.29 -0.06
C GLY A 142 11.16 18.35 1.15
N SER A 143 9.98 17.72 1.07
CA SER A 143 8.99 17.71 2.15
C SER A 143 9.14 16.44 2.99
N PRO A 144 9.09 16.52 4.33
CA PRO A 144 9.12 15.34 5.19
C PRO A 144 7.78 14.58 5.19
N LEU A 145 6.67 15.29 4.91
CA LEU A 145 5.31 14.78 5.06
C LEU A 145 4.45 15.14 3.85
N GLY A 146 3.42 14.32 3.61
CA GLY A 146 2.41 14.55 2.59
C GLY A 146 1.01 14.15 3.05
N VAL A 147 -0.02 14.87 2.59
CA VAL A 147 -1.42 14.51 2.81
C VAL A 147 -1.93 13.77 1.58
N VAL A 148 -2.41 12.54 1.78
CA VAL A 148 -2.91 11.73 0.67
C VAL A 148 -4.26 12.24 0.21
N THR A 149 -4.39 12.48 -1.10
CA THR A 149 -5.61 12.97 -1.76
C THR A 149 -6.57 11.84 -2.10
N SER A 150 -6.04 10.75 -2.63
CA SER A 150 -6.78 9.56 -3.05
C SER A 150 -5.85 8.36 -3.16
N ILE A 151 -6.39 7.16 -3.11
CA ILE A 151 -5.74 5.96 -3.64
C ILE A 151 -6.05 5.86 -5.14
N VAL A 152 -5.02 5.65 -5.97
CA VAL A 152 -5.17 5.61 -7.43
C VAL A 152 -6.13 4.51 -7.89
N GLY A 153 -6.81 4.76 -9.01
CA GLY A 153 -7.58 3.74 -9.70
C GLY A 153 -6.63 2.77 -10.42
N TYR A 154 -7.07 1.52 -10.59
CA TYR A 154 -6.29 0.54 -11.34
C TYR A 154 -7.14 -0.43 -12.16
N ALA A 155 -6.54 -0.92 -13.22
CA ALA A 155 -7.06 -1.92 -14.13
C ALA A 155 -6.02 -3.05 -14.28
N ARG A 156 -6.48 -4.29 -14.12
CA ARG A 156 -5.66 -5.49 -14.30
C ARG A 156 -6.28 -6.36 -15.37
N GLY A 157 -5.43 -6.97 -16.18
CA GLY A 157 -5.88 -7.86 -17.25
C GLY A 157 -4.70 -8.56 -17.90
N GLU A 158 -4.98 -9.25 -19.00
CA GLU A 158 -3.97 -9.93 -19.78
C GLU A 158 -3.94 -9.46 -21.23
N LEU A 159 -2.74 -9.41 -21.81
CA LEU A 159 -2.54 -9.32 -23.25
C LEU A 159 -2.10 -10.68 -23.75
N VAL A 160 -2.81 -11.24 -24.72
CA VAL A 160 -2.54 -12.56 -25.29
C VAL A 160 -1.97 -12.42 -26.69
N PHE A 161 -0.82 -13.06 -26.92
CA PHE A 161 -0.14 -13.10 -28.20
C PHE A 161 -0.10 -14.54 -28.69
N ASP A 162 -0.69 -14.76 -29.87
CA ASP A 162 -0.68 -16.06 -30.54
C ASP A 162 0.34 -16.08 -31.68
N GLY A 163 0.90 -17.27 -31.87
CA GLY A 163 1.87 -17.61 -32.89
C GLY A 163 1.75 -19.09 -33.25
N ARG A 164 2.85 -19.68 -33.69
CA ARG A 164 2.90 -21.11 -34.03
C ARG A 164 4.14 -21.74 -33.40
N ALA A 165 3.89 -22.71 -32.53
CA ALA A 165 4.96 -23.50 -31.97
C ALA A 165 5.65 -24.32 -33.05
N ASP A 166 6.98 -24.28 -33.10
CA ASP A 166 7.78 -24.97 -34.11
C ASP A 166 9.23 -25.15 -33.63
N HIS A 167 10.06 -25.87 -34.36
CA HIS A 167 11.40 -26.24 -33.94
C HIS A 167 12.41 -25.08 -34.09
N ALA A 168 13.00 -24.64 -32.99
CA ALA A 168 13.84 -23.44 -32.95
C ALA A 168 15.11 -23.53 -33.83
N GLY A 169 15.60 -24.73 -34.13
CA GLY A 169 16.80 -24.93 -34.93
C GLY A 169 16.56 -25.09 -36.43
N THR A 170 15.36 -25.51 -36.86
CA THR A 170 15.10 -25.91 -38.25
C THR A 170 14.10 -25.02 -38.96
N THR A 171 13.27 -24.27 -38.22
CA THR A 171 12.35 -23.31 -38.80
C THR A 171 13.11 -22.04 -39.23
N PRO A 172 13.13 -21.70 -40.54
CA PRO A 172 13.75 -20.47 -41.04
C PRO A 172 13.18 -19.23 -40.38
N MET A 173 14.00 -18.18 -40.18
CA MET A 173 13.62 -16.98 -39.44
C MET A 173 12.44 -16.21 -40.07
N ASP A 174 12.38 -16.17 -41.39
CA ASP A 174 11.34 -15.52 -42.20
C ASP A 174 9.99 -16.27 -42.18
N ALA A 175 9.98 -17.53 -41.74
CA ALA A 175 8.79 -18.37 -41.65
C ALA A 175 8.20 -18.47 -40.23
N ARG A 176 8.78 -17.77 -39.24
CA ARG A 176 8.37 -17.88 -37.83
C ARG A 176 7.15 -17.02 -37.54
N GLU A 177 6.25 -17.60 -36.75
CA GLU A 177 5.18 -16.87 -36.06
C GLU A 177 5.46 -16.92 -34.56
N ASP A 178 6.50 -16.23 -34.11
CA ASP A 178 6.99 -16.31 -32.73
C ASP A 178 6.17 -15.42 -31.78
N ALA A 179 5.40 -16.03 -30.87
CA ALA A 179 4.55 -15.31 -29.94
C ALA A 179 5.34 -14.50 -28.89
N LEU A 180 6.55 -14.95 -28.52
CA LEU A 180 7.38 -14.24 -27.55
C LEU A 180 7.97 -12.98 -28.16
N VAL A 181 8.45 -13.04 -29.40
CA VAL A 181 8.90 -11.85 -30.15
C VAL A 181 7.76 -10.85 -30.30
N LYS A 182 6.56 -11.29 -30.70
CA LYS A 182 5.37 -10.41 -30.76
C LYS A 182 5.05 -9.77 -29.41
N SER A 183 5.14 -10.53 -28.32
CA SER A 183 4.82 -10.00 -26.99
C SER A 183 5.83 -8.95 -26.50
N ALA A 184 7.08 -8.96 -26.98
CA ALA A 184 8.05 -7.91 -26.68
C ALA A 184 7.57 -6.52 -27.13
N GLU A 185 6.92 -6.41 -28.29
CA GLU A 185 6.29 -5.17 -28.73
C GLU A 185 5.14 -4.76 -27.79
N GLY A 186 4.37 -5.74 -27.31
CA GLY A 186 3.35 -5.56 -26.29
C GLY A 186 3.88 -4.95 -24.98
N ILE A 187 5.02 -5.46 -24.49
CA ILE A 187 5.68 -4.94 -23.28
C ILE A 187 6.12 -3.49 -23.48
N LEU A 188 6.73 -3.17 -24.62
CA LEU A 188 7.16 -1.80 -24.94
C LEU A 188 5.95 -0.86 -25.04
N ARG A 189 4.86 -1.30 -25.67
CA ARG A 189 3.60 -0.54 -25.74
C ARG A 189 3.03 -0.24 -24.36
N VAL A 190 3.03 -1.20 -23.43
CA VAL A 190 2.57 -0.97 -22.04
C VAL A 190 3.37 0.14 -21.38
N ARG A 191 4.71 0.08 -21.45
CA ARG A 191 5.59 1.12 -20.91
C ARG A 191 5.34 2.48 -21.56
N ASP A 192 5.27 2.53 -22.89
CA ASP A 192 5.19 3.79 -23.63
C ASP A 192 3.83 4.46 -23.45
N ALA A 193 2.75 3.68 -23.35
CA ALA A 193 1.42 4.18 -23.00
C ALA A 193 1.43 4.87 -21.62
N ALA A 194 1.99 4.22 -20.59
CA ALA A 194 2.10 4.81 -19.26
C ALA A 194 2.92 6.11 -19.26
N ARG A 195 4.08 6.13 -19.94
CA ARG A 195 4.92 7.34 -20.04
C ARG A 195 4.25 8.51 -20.76
N SER A 196 3.25 8.24 -21.59
CA SER A 196 2.52 9.27 -22.33
C SER A 196 1.41 9.95 -21.51
N ILE A 197 1.07 9.41 -20.33
CA ILE A 197 -0.01 9.89 -19.49
C ILE A 197 0.57 10.30 -18.13
N GLU A 198 0.44 11.58 -17.80
CA GLU A 198 0.96 12.15 -16.55
C GLU A 198 0.39 11.42 -15.32
N GLY A 199 1.27 11.03 -14.40
CA GLY A 199 0.91 10.34 -13.16
C GLY A 199 0.49 8.87 -13.34
N ALA A 200 0.45 8.36 -14.56
CA ALA A 200 0.08 6.98 -14.84
C ALA A 200 1.28 6.04 -14.79
N VAL A 201 1.05 4.81 -14.33
CA VAL A 201 2.05 3.73 -14.33
C VAL A 201 1.42 2.47 -14.89
N ALA A 202 2.21 1.68 -15.62
CA ALA A 202 1.79 0.35 -16.05
C ALA A 202 2.96 -0.60 -16.09
N THR A 203 2.73 -1.83 -15.63
CA THR A 203 3.77 -2.83 -15.45
C THR A 203 3.29 -4.17 -15.99
N VAL A 204 4.13 -4.81 -16.81
CA VAL A 204 4.00 -6.24 -17.09
C VAL A 204 4.75 -7.00 -16.00
N GLY A 205 4.04 -7.48 -15.00
CA GLY A 205 4.64 -8.12 -13.83
C GLY A 205 4.90 -9.62 -13.98
N LYS A 206 4.20 -10.27 -14.93
CA LYS A 206 4.29 -11.71 -15.14
C LYS A 206 4.08 -12.07 -16.61
N LEU A 207 4.86 -13.06 -17.07
CA LEU A 207 4.72 -13.67 -18.38
C LEU A 207 4.41 -15.16 -18.21
N ALA A 208 3.48 -15.67 -19.01
CA ALA A 208 3.29 -17.11 -19.21
C ALA A 208 3.59 -17.45 -20.66
N ILE A 209 4.58 -18.31 -20.88
CA ILE A 209 5.07 -18.70 -22.21
C ILE A 209 4.67 -20.15 -22.43
N GLU A 210 4.15 -20.49 -23.62
CA GLU A 210 3.70 -21.84 -23.95
C GLU A 210 4.33 -22.29 -25.29
N PRO A 211 5.04 -23.45 -25.34
CA PRO A 211 5.21 -24.45 -24.28
C PRO A 211 6.34 -24.16 -23.27
N SER A 212 7.05 -23.03 -23.37
CA SER A 212 8.19 -22.68 -22.51
C SER A 212 9.33 -23.72 -22.52
N ALA A 213 9.78 -24.11 -23.72
CA ALA A 213 10.95 -24.96 -23.92
C ALA A 213 12.02 -24.22 -24.73
N GLU A 214 13.31 -24.38 -24.38
CA GLU A 214 14.44 -23.64 -24.95
C GLU A 214 14.61 -23.85 -26.47
N ASN A 215 14.22 -25.01 -26.98
CA ASN A 215 14.37 -25.42 -28.38
C ASN A 215 13.05 -25.35 -29.18
N VAL A 216 12.03 -24.69 -28.65
CA VAL A 216 10.72 -24.53 -29.29
C VAL A 216 10.38 -23.06 -29.43
N ILE A 217 10.04 -22.64 -30.64
CA ILE A 217 9.49 -21.31 -30.91
C ILE A 217 8.18 -21.17 -30.11
N PRO A 218 8.00 -20.15 -29.26
CA PRO A 218 6.79 -19.98 -28.48
C PRO A 218 5.54 -19.80 -29.36
N GLY A 219 4.53 -20.63 -29.12
CA GLY A 219 3.26 -20.58 -29.84
C GLY A 219 2.22 -19.66 -29.20
N ARG A 220 2.35 -19.39 -27.90
CA ARG A 220 1.47 -18.47 -27.17
C ARG A 220 2.20 -17.81 -26.01
N VAL A 221 1.94 -16.53 -25.80
CA VAL A 221 2.42 -15.77 -24.63
C VAL A 221 1.30 -14.94 -24.03
N ARG A 222 1.16 -14.96 -22.70
CA ARG A 222 0.27 -14.09 -21.94
C ARG A 222 1.07 -13.14 -21.07
N LEU A 223 0.80 -11.85 -21.19
CA LEU A 223 1.37 -10.79 -20.36
C LEU A 223 0.32 -10.35 -19.34
N LEU A 224 0.62 -10.43 -18.05
CA LEU A 224 -0.26 -9.89 -17.01
C LEU A 224 0.13 -8.43 -16.74
N VAL A 225 -0.83 -7.54 -16.97
CA VAL A 225 -0.66 -6.08 -16.89
C VAL A 225 -1.36 -5.54 -15.64
N ASP A 226 -0.64 -4.73 -14.87
CA ASP A 226 -1.19 -3.85 -13.82
C ASP A 226 -1.03 -2.41 -14.31
N ALA A 227 -2.13 -1.70 -14.50
CA ALA A 227 -2.19 -0.33 -14.99
C ALA A 227 -2.89 0.55 -13.95
N ARG A 228 -2.27 1.67 -13.54
CA ARG A 228 -2.80 2.59 -12.52
C ARG A 228 -2.76 4.03 -12.99
N ALA A 229 -3.74 4.83 -12.56
CA ALA A 229 -3.76 6.26 -12.82
C ALA A 229 -4.47 7.05 -11.71
N PRO A 230 -4.14 8.35 -11.54
CA PRO A 230 -4.70 9.19 -10.48
C PRO A 230 -6.21 9.40 -10.57
N ASP A 231 -6.77 9.37 -11.78
CA ASP A 231 -8.19 9.57 -12.02
C ASP A 231 -8.73 8.64 -13.10
N THR A 232 -10.06 8.59 -13.20
CA THR A 232 -10.80 7.72 -14.11
C THR A 232 -10.48 8.02 -15.58
N ASP A 233 -10.39 9.29 -15.97
CA ASP A 233 -10.16 9.69 -17.36
C ASP A 233 -8.76 9.26 -17.83
N ARG A 234 -7.74 9.46 -17.00
CA ARG A 234 -6.38 9.00 -17.24
C ARG A 234 -6.29 7.48 -17.25
N LEU A 235 -7.03 6.78 -16.38
CA LEU A 235 -7.07 5.30 -16.39
C LEU A 235 -7.72 4.78 -17.67
N ASP A 236 -8.82 5.40 -18.13
CA ASP A 236 -9.48 5.05 -19.39
C ASP A 236 -8.55 5.26 -20.59
N ALA A 237 -7.86 6.40 -20.64
CA ALA A 237 -6.88 6.69 -21.68
C ALA A 237 -5.74 5.65 -21.67
N LEU A 238 -5.26 5.26 -20.49
CA LEU A 238 -4.19 4.27 -20.35
C LEU A 238 -4.63 2.88 -20.83
N VAL A 239 -5.79 2.41 -20.37
CA VAL A 239 -6.36 1.11 -20.78
C VAL A 239 -6.57 1.07 -22.29
N ALA A 240 -7.10 2.14 -22.88
CA ALA A 240 -7.28 2.25 -24.32
C ALA A 240 -5.95 2.27 -25.08
N ALA A 241 -4.95 3.02 -24.62
CA ALA A 241 -3.63 3.09 -25.24
C ALA A 241 -2.87 1.74 -25.18
N ILE A 242 -3.05 0.99 -24.09
CA ILE A 242 -2.53 -0.37 -23.95
C ILE A 242 -3.33 -1.36 -24.82
N GLY A 243 -4.58 -1.07 -25.16
CA GLY A 243 -5.50 -2.05 -25.77
C GLY A 243 -5.77 -3.22 -24.82
N LEU A 244 -5.92 -2.91 -23.53
CA LEU A 244 -6.20 -3.88 -22.48
C LEU A 244 -7.70 -4.07 -22.35
N GLU A 245 -8.17 -5.32 -22.27
CA GLU A 245 -9.50 -5.65 -21.76
C GLU A 245 -9.36 -6.08 -20.30
N PRO A 246 -9.70 -5.21 -19.32
CA PRO A 246 -9.43 -5.51 -17.91
C PRO A 246 -10.36 -6.61 -17.40
N SER A 247 -9.78 -7.62 -16.75
CA SER A 247 -10.54 -8.61 -15.98
C SER A 247 -10.96 -8.08 -14.61
N TYR A 248 -10.26 -7.06 -14.11
CA TYR A 248 -10.60 -6.34 -12.89
C TYR A 248 -10.33 -4.85 -13.07
N ARG A 249 -11.23 -4.01 -12.55
CA ARG A 249 -11.08 -2.56 -12.59
C ARG A 249 -11.72 -1.92 -11.37
N THR A 250 -11.03 -0.94 -10.79
CA THR A 250 -11.57 -0.05 -9.76
C THR A 250 -11.21 1.40 -10.07
N GLY A 251 -12.11 2.32 -9.72
CA GLY A 251 -11.85 3.76 -9.78
C GLY A 251 -10.96 4.23 -8.62
N PRO A 252 -10.44 5.46 -8.70
CA PRO A 252 -9.73 6.09 -7.59
C PRO A 252 -10.67 6.26 -6.39
N ILE A 253 -10.12 6.12 -5.19
CA ILE A 253 -10.87 6.28 -3.93
C ILE A 253 -10.39 7.55 -3.23
N PRO A 254 -11.20 8.62 -3.15
CA PRO A 254 -10.82 9.86 -2.50
C PRO A 254 -10.73 9.69 -0.97
N MET A 255 -9.75 10.36 -0.37
CA MET A 255 -9.68 10.51 1.09
C MET A 255 -10.61 11.64 1.54
N ALA A 256 -11.15 11.55 2.76
CA ALA A 256 -12.15 12.48 3.29
C ALA A 256 -11.58 13.90 3.47
N ASP A 257 -12.21 14.89 2.83
CA ASP A 257 -11.74 16.28 2.79
C ASP A 257 -11.63 16.90 4.20
N GLU A 258 -12.56 16.60 5.10
CA GLU A 258 -12.56 17.09 6.46
C GLU A 258 -11.36 16.57 7.28
N LEU A 259 -10.93 15.33 7.04
CA LEU A 259 -9.80 14.73 7.74
C LEU A 259 -8.47 15.18 7.11
N ARG A 260 -8.40 15.24 5.78
CA ARG A 260 -7.28 15.83 5.04
C ARG A 260 -7.01 17.26 5.48
N LEU A 261 -8.06 18.06 5.66
CA LEU A 261 -7.95 19.44 6.13
C LEU A 261 -7.31 19.52 7.53
N VAL A 262 -7.62 18.60 8.44
CA VAL A 262 -6.99 18.53 9.76
C VAL A 262 -5.51 18.20 9.62
N LEU A 263 -5.14 17.16 8.86
CA LEU A 263 -3.73 16.80 8.62
C LEU A 263 -2.94 17.96 8.02
N ARG A 264 -3.50 18.61 6.99
CA ARG A 264 -2.91 19.79 6.35
C ARG A 264 -2.63 20.91 7.35
N GLN A 265 -3.62 21.24 8.18
CA GLN A 265 -3.47 22.26 9.22
C GLN A 265 -2.42 21.89 10.27
N GLU A 266 -2.35 20.62 10.68
CA GLU A 266 -1.35 20.16 11.66
C GLU A 266 0.08 20.20 11.11
N ILE A 267 0.27 19.92 9.82
CA ILE A 267 1.56 20.08 9.13
C ILE A 267 1.94 21.58 9.08
N GLU A 268 1.02 22.43 8.65
CA GLU A 268 1.26 23.88 8.52
C GLU A 268 1.56 24.56 9.87
N ARG A 269 0.89 24.14 10.96
CA ARG A 269 1.17 24.65 12.32
C ARG A 269 2.59 24.37 12.80
N ARG A 270 3.25 23.37 12.23
CA ARG A 270 4.65 23.01 12.51
C ARG A 270 5.64 23.67 11.56
N GLY A 271 5.17 24.60 10.72
CA GLY A 271 6.02 25.35 9.79
C GLY A 271 6.47 24.54 8.57
N LEU A 272 5.77 23.45 8.26
CA LEU A 272 6.07 22.58 7.13
C LEU A 272 5.11 22.87 5.96
N ALA A 273 5.57 22.63 4.74
CA ALA A 273 4.71 22.68 3.55
C ALA A 273 3.83 21.43 3.51
N ALA A 274 2.52 21.62 3.34
CA ALA A 274 1.59 20.51 3.16
C ALA A 274 1.52 20.10 1.69
N VAL A 275 2.40 19.18 1.28
CA VAL A 275 2.35 18.56 -0.04
C VAL A 275 1.15 17.62 -0.11
N GLU A 276 0.37 17.72 -1.19
CA GLU A 276 -0.77 16.84 -1.45
C GLU A 276 -0.48 15.97 -2.67
N LEU A 277 -0.69 14.67 -2.55
CA LEU A 277 -0.35 13.67 -3.58
C LEU A 277 -1.29 12.45 -3.49
N PRO A 278 -1.53 11.71 -4.58
CA PRO A 278 -2.23 10.43 -4.50
C PRO A 278 -1.29 9.33 -3.99
N SER A 279 -1.85 8.29 -3.35
CA SER A 279 -1.11 7.04 -3.13
C SER A 279 -1.18 6.17 -4.38
N GLY A 280 -0.01 5.79 -4.90
CA GLY A 280 0.12 4.82 -5.98
C GLY A 280 -0.13 3.37 -5.54
N ALA A 281 -0.02 3.09 -4.24
CA ALA A 281 -0.30 1.81 -3.62
C ALA A 281 -1.75 1.73 -3.13
N GLY A 282 -2.26 0.51 -2.95
CA GLY A 282 -3.50 0.31 -2.21
C GLY A 282 -3.18 0.23 -0.71
N HIS A 283 -4.17 0.53 0.13
CA HIS A 283 -4.03 0.47 1.58
C HIS A 283 -5.39 0.14 2.21
N ASP A 284 -5.39 -0.29 3.48
CA ASP A 284 -6.61 -0.54 4.24
C ASP A 284 -7.51 0.70 4.34
N ALA A 285 -6.94 1.91 4.39
CA ALA A 285 -7.69 3.16 4.32
C ALA A 285 -8.59 3.25 3.07
N GLY A 286 -8.14 2.69 1.94
CA GLY A 286 -8.92 2.63 0.70
C GLY A 286 -10.11 1.68 0.78
N ILE A 287 -9.95 0.55 1.46
CA ILE A 287 -11.03 -0.41 1.70
C ILE A 287 -12.10 0.21 2.59
N LEU A 288 -11.69 0.87 3.67
CA LEU A 288 -12.59 1.57 4.59
C LEU A 288 -13.28 2.76 3.91
N ALA A 289 -12.56 3.56 3.13
CA ALA A 289 -13.11 4.68 2.38
C ALA A 289 -14.15 4.23 1.36
N ALA A 290 -13.86 3.16 0.61
CA ALA A 290 -14.81 2.56 -0.34
C ALA A 290 -16.08 2.03 0.35
N ALA A 291 -15.99 1.66 1.64
CA ALA A 291 -17.12 1.24 2.47
C ALA A 291 -17.90 2.41 3.09
N GLY A 292 -17.50 3.66 2.86
CA GLY A 292 -18.16 4.85 3.38
C GLY A 292 -17.66 5.32 4.75
N VAL A 293 -16.54 4.78 5.25
CA VAL A 293 -15.86 5.32 6.43
C VAL A 293 -15.03 6.53 6.01
N PRO A 294 -15.17 7.71 6.65
CA PRO A 294 -14.25 8.83 6.44
C PRO A 294 -12.82 8.43 6.77
N SER A 295 -11.95 8.33 5.76
CA SER A 295 -10.55 7.94 5.92
C SER A 295 -9.60 9.01 5.41
N ALA A 296 -8.45 9.18 6.04
CA ALA A 296 -7.35 9.97 5.51
C ALA A 296 -6.00 9.31 5.81
N MET A 297 -5.03 9.57 4.95
CA MET A 297 -3.66 9.09 5.16
C MET A 297 -2.65 10.24 5.25
N LEU A 298 -1.66 10.01 6.09
CA LEU A 298 -0.48 10.86 6.23
C LEU A 298 0.74 10.08 5.74
N PHE A 299 1.42 10.62 4.74
CA PHE A 299 2.65 10.05 4.23
C PHE A 299 3.88 10.62 4.92
N VAL A 300 4.84 9.74 5.17
CA VAL A 300 6.23 10.05 5.54
C VAL A 300 7.11 9.86 4.32
N ARG A 301 8.02 10.81 4.07
CA ARG A 301 8.98 10.74 2.99
C ARG A 301 9.75 9.42 2.99
N SER A 302 9.74 8.73 1.85
CA SER A 302 10.64 7.61 1.57
C SER A 302 11.93 8.15 0.95
N LEU A 303 13.07 7.87 1.59
CA LEU A 303 14.40 8.23 1.10
C LEU A 303 14.91 7.21 0.07
N ASN A 304 16.14 7.39 -0.40
CA ASN A 304 16.82 6.49 -1.34
C ASN A 304 16.08 6.38 -2.69
N GLY A 305 15.46 7.46 -3.15
CA GLY A 305 14.67 7.46 -4.38
C GLY A 305 13.28 6.85 -4.22
N GLY A 306 12.76 6.79 -3.00
CA GLY A 306 11.41 6.29 -2.73
C GLY A 306 11.28 4.77 -2.75
N VAL A 307 12.37 4.03 -2.57
CA VAL A 307 12.36 2.56 -2.61
C VAL A 307 11.50 1.99 -1.47
N SER A 308 10.75 0.94 -1.80
CA SER A 308 9.94 0.14 -0.87
C SER A 308 9.84 -1.29 -1.42
N HIS A 309 9.27 -2.22 -0.65
CA HIS A 309 9.25 -3.66 -0.94
C HIS A 309 10.66 -4.28 -1.08
N CYS A 310 11.66 -3.67 -0.45
CA CYS A 310 13.04 -4.17 -0.41
C CYS A 310 13.76 -3.73 0.88
N PRO A 311 14.89 -4.36 1.25
CA PRO A 311 15.61 -4.05 2.50
C PRO A 311 16.19 -2.63 2.56
N GLU A 312 16.36 -1.97 1.41
CA GLU A 312 16.89 -0.59 1.31
C GLU A 312 15.86 0.49 1.64
N GLU A 313 14.61 0.12 1.91
CA GLU A 313 13.56 1.03 2.36
C GLU A 313 14.00 1.84 3.59
N HIS A 314 13.86 3.16 3.48
CA HIS A 314 14.29 4.05 4.53
C HIS A 314 13.45 5.32 4.63
N SER A 315 12.98 5.63 5.84
CA SER A 315 12.57 6.98 6.25
C SER A 315 13.43 7.43 7.42
N SER A 316 13.73 8.73 7.49
CA SER A 316 14.58 9.26 8.57
C SER A 316 13.84 9.25 9.91
N ALA A 317 14.60 9.13 11.00
CA ALA A 317 14.06 9.26 12.36
C ALA A 317 13.31 10.59 12.57
N GLU A 318 13.84 11.67 12.00
CA GLU A 318 13.30 13.03 12.11
C GLU A 318 11.96 13.18 11.36
N ASP A 319 11.83 12.56 10.18
CA ASP A 319 10.58 12.58 9.43
C ASP A 319 9.50 11.73 10.13
N ILE A 320 9.88 10.58 10.69
CA ILE A 320 9.00 9.72 11.48
C ILE A 320 8.50 10.46 12.74
N GLU A 321 9.39 11.14 13.47
CA GLU A 321 9.02 11.91 14.65
C GLU A 321 7.99 13.00 14.31
N ARG A 322 8.23 13.78 13.25
CA ARG A 322 7.28 14.79 12.75
C ARG A 322 5.94 14.17 12.37
N ALA A 323 5.96 13.02 11.71
CA ALA A 323 4.76 12.33 11.28
C ALA A 323 3.89 11.90 12.48
N VAL A 324 4.52 11.36 13.51
CA VAL A 324 3.86 10.92 14.75
C VAL A 324 3.28 12.13 15.49
N GLU A 325 3.99 13.25 15.55
CA GLU A 325 3.45 14.47 16.15
C GLU A 325 2.20 14.97 15.43
N VAL A 326 2.21 14.99 14.09
CA VAL A 326 1.06 15.38 13.26
C VAL A 326 -0.10 14.41 13.45
N LEU A 327 0.16 13.10 13.37
CA LEU A 327 -0.85 12.05 13.59
C LEU A 327 -1.50 12.18 14.97
N THR A 328 -0.70 12.35 16.01
CA THR A 328 -1.16 12.51 17.40
C THR A 328 -2.05 13.74 17.55
N ALA A 329 -1.65 14.87 16.95
CA ALA A 329 -2.44 16.10 17.02
C ALA A 329 -3.74 16.01 16.21
N ALA A 330 -3.70 15.39 15.03
CA ALA A 330 -4.86 15.16 14.19
C ALA A 330 -5.86 14.23 14.89
N LEU A 331 -5.40 13.11 15.45
CA LEU A 331 -6.21 12.20 16.26
C LEU A 331 -6.89 12.95 17.41
N ARG A 332 -6.13 13.75 18.18
CA ARG A 332 -6.70 14.56 19.27
C ARG A 332 -7.78 15.51 18.77
N HIS A 333 -7.56 16.20 17.65
CA HIS A 333 -8.52 17.14 17.08
C HIS A 333 -9.80 16.44 16.62
N ILE A 334 -9.68 15.31 15.95
CA ILE A 334 -10.81 14.55 15.40
C ILE A 334 -11.60 13.88 16.54
N SER A 335 -10.92 13.22 17.48
CA SER A 335 -11.54 12.57 18.64
C SER A 335 -12.23 13.54 19.61
N ASN A 336 -11.94 14.84 19.55
CA ASN A 336 -12.64 15.87 20.34
C ASN A 336 -13.92 16.40 19.66
N ARG A 337 -14.12 16.09 18.37
CA ARG A 337 -15.29 16.49 17.60
C ARG A 337 -16.31 15.37 17.42
N ALA A 338 -15.87 14.12 17.55
CA ALA A 338 -16.67 12.91 17.46
C ALA A 338 -17.54 12.67 18.71
#